data_AF-A0A846RWA7-F1
#
_entry.id   AF-A0A846RWA7-F1
#
_cell.length_a   1.000
_cell.length_b   1.000
_cell.length_c   1.000
_cell.angle_alpha   90.00
_cell.angle_beta   90.00
_cell.angle_gamma   90.00
#
_symmetry.space_group_name_H-M   'P 1'
#
loop_
_entity.id
_entity.type
_entity.pdbx_description
1 polymer ?
#
loop_
_entity_poly.entity_id
_entity_poly.type
_entity_poly.pdbx_seq_one_letter_code
_entity_poly.pdbx_strand_id
1 'polypeptide(L)' 'MRERKAVAAKLATDYARAGRARKTLILDELVLLMGWHCDYARMALRDALTLKMVKVRARRPGSYDIPW' A
#
# COMPACT_ATOMS: atom_id res chain seq x y z
N MET A 1 -0.87 6.46 11.58
CA MET A 1 -1.08 6.20 10.13
C MET A 1 -0.12 5.17 9.49
N ARG A 2 1.02 4.81 10.11
CA ARG A 2 2.01 3.89 9.52
C ARG A 2 1.59 2.41 9.62
N GLU A 3 0.96 2.03 10.72
CA GLU A 3 0.45 0.67 10.97
C GLU A 3 -0.61 0.27 9.94
N ARG A 4 -1.63 1.13 9.74
CA ARG A 4 -2.69 0.92 8.74
C ARG A 4 -2.15 0.69 7.32
N LYS A 5 -1.12 1.44 6.91
CA LYS A 5 -0.45 1.25 5.61
C LYS A 5 0.29 -0.09 5.52
N ALA A 6 0.97 -0.51 6.60
CA ALA A 6 1.67 -1.79 6.64
C ALA A 6 0.69 -2.97 6.55
N VAL A 7 -0.45 -2.89 7.24
CA VAL A 7 -1.52 -3.88 7.17
C VAL A 7 -2.09 -3.98 5.76
N ALA A 8 -2.39 -2.84 5.12
CA ALA A 8 -2.87 -2.81 3.74
C ALA A 8 -1.87 -3.44 2.75
N ALA A 9 -0.57 -3.16 2.90
CA ALA A 9 0.46 -3.76 2.05
C ALA A 9 0.55 -5.29 2.22
N LYS A 10 0.50 -5.77 3.48
CA LYS A 10 0.49 -7.21 3.78
C LYS A 10 -0.75 -7.88 3.19
N LEU A 11 -1.94 -7.32 3.44
CA LEU A 11 -3.20 -7.83 2.91
C LEU A 11 -3.26 -7.80 1.39
N ALA A 12 -2.65 -6.80 0.73
CA ALA A 12 -2.52 -6.75 -0.72
C ALA A 12 -1.70 -7.93 -1.26
N THR A 13 -0.56 -8.25 -0.62
CA THR A 13 0.24 -9.41 -1.04
C THR A 13 -0.47 -10.75 -0.80
N ASP A 14 -1.21 -10.91 0.31
CA ASP A 14 -2.01 -12.11 0.57
C ASP A 14 -3.15 -12.21 -0.46
N TYR A 15 -3.83 -11.10 -0.77
CA TYR A 15 -4.92 -11.03 -1.75
C TYR A 15 -4.49 -11.47 -3.16
N ALA A 16 -3.28 -11.10 -3.59
CA ALA A 16 -2.75 -11.53 -4.88
C ALA A 16 -2.54 -13.05 -4.96
N ARG A 17 -2.11 -13.67 -3.85
CA ARG A 17 -1.83 -15.11 -3.76
C ARG A 17 -3.06 -15.94 -3.39
N ALA A 18 -4.11 -15.30 -2.88
CA ALA A 18 -5.29 -15.95 -2.34
C ALA A 18 -6.24 -16.50 -3.42
N GLY A 19 -6.89 -17.62 -3.07
CA GLY A 19 -8.06 -18.14 -3.77
C GLY A 19 -9.35 -17.35 -3.45
N ARG A 20 -10.47 -17.72 -4.08
CA ARG A 20 -11.73 -16.95 -4.05
C ARG A 20 -12.26 -16.65 -2.64
N ALA A 21 -12.31 -17.66 -1.76
CA ALA A 21 -12.83 -17.51 -0.40
C ALA A 21 -11.94 -16.62 0.48
N ARG A 22 -10.62 -16.77 0.35
CA ARG A 22 -9.65 -15.98 1.12
C ARG A 22 -9.65 -14.51 0.69
N LYS A 23 -9.86 -14.23 -0.59
CA LYS A 23 -10.02 -12.86 -1.11
C LYS A 23 -11.20 -12.11 -0.48
N THR A 24 -12.30 -12.80 -0.20
CA THR A 24 -13.49 -12.20 0.43
C THR A 24 -13.20 -11.82 1.88
N LEU A 25 -12.57 -12.72 2.65
CA LEU A 25 -12.16 -12.45 4.03
C LEU A 25 -11.18 -11.27 4.14
N ILE A 26 -10.20 -11.20 3.24
CA ILE A 26 -9.25 -10.08 3.20
C ILE A 26 -9.96 -8.75 2.91
N LEU A 27 -10.99 -8.76 2.05
CA LEU A 27 -11.81 -7.59 1.76
C LEU A 27 -12.60 -7.13 2.99
N ASP A 28 -13.25 -8.07 3.70
CA ASP A 28 -14.04 -7.75 4.89
C ASP A 28 -13.15 -7.20 6.02
N GLU A 29 -11.99 -7.81 6.24
CA GLU A 29 -10.99 -7.34 7.23
C GLU A 29 -10.51 -5.92 6.89
N LEU A 30 -10.23 -5.64 5.61
CA LEU A 30 -9.74 -4.33 5.17
C LEU A 30 -10.80 -3.23 5.28
N VAL A 31 -12.05 -3.57 4.98
CA VAL A 31 -13.22 -2.68 5.16
C VAL A 31 -13.40 -2.35 6.64
N LEU A 32 -13.37 -3.36 7.52
CA LEU A 32 -13.56 -3.18 8.96
C LEU A 32 -12.44 -2.34 9.61
N LEU A 33 -11.19 -2.56 9.23
CA LEU A 33 -10.04 -1.86 9.80
C LEU A 33 -9.89 -0.41 9.31
N MET A 34 -10.28 -0.13 8.07
CA MET A 34 -10.07 1.17 7.43
C MET A 34 -11.34 2.02 7.34
N GLY A 35 -12.51 1.42 7.57
CA GLY A 35 -13.82 2.05 7.34
C GLY A 35 -14.09 2.33 5.86
N TRP A 36 -13.45 1.57 4.96
CA TRP A 36 -13.57 1.77 3.53
C TRP A 36 -14.79 1.05 2.96
N HIS A 37 -15.34 1.55 1.86
CA HIS A 37 -16.31 0.78 1.09
C HIS A 37 -15.62 -0.38 0.36
N CYS A 38 -16.34 -1.50 0.15
CA CYS A 38 -15.79 -2.70 -0.50
C CYS A 38 -15.19 -2.42 -1.89
N ASP A 39 -15.82 -1.56 -2.69
CA ASP A 39 -15.29 -1.15 -4.00
C ASP A 39 -13.99 -0.35 -3.89
N TYR A 40 -13.93 0.57 -2.93
CA TYR A 40 -12.73 1.35 -2.67
C TYR A 40 -11.57 0.47 -2.20
N ALA A 41 -11.86 -0.51 -1.34
CA ALA A 41 -10.92 -1.53 -0.92
C ALA A 41 -10.38 -2.35 -2.11
N ARG A 42 -11.26 -2.77 -3.03
CA ARG A 42 -10.85 -3.46 -4.28
C ARG A 42 -9.96 -2.59 -5.15
N MET A 43 -10.30 -1.31 -5.34
CA MET A 43 -9.48 -0.38 -6.11
C MET A 43 -8.10 -0.17 -5.47
N ALA A 44 -8.07 0.06 -4.15
CA ALA A 44 -6.84 0.26 -3.40
C ALA A 44 -5.94 -0.98 -3.42
N LEU A 45 -6.50 -2.19 -3.36
CA LEU A 45 -5.72 -3.43 -3.50
C LEU A 45 -5.10 -3.56 -4.89
N ARG A 46 -5.83 -3.21 -5.95
CA ARG A 46 -5.30 -3.22 -7.33
C ARG A 46 -4.19 -2.19 -7.51
N ASP A 47 -4.39 -0.98 -6.98
CA ASP A 47 -3.38 0.08 -6.99
C ASP A 47 -2.12 -0.34 -6.20
N ALA A 48 -2.30 -0.95 -5.03
CA ALA A 48 -1.20 -1.45 -4.20
C ALA A 48 -0.39 -2.56 -4.87
N LEU A 49 -1.03 -3.40 -5.70
CA LEU A 49 -0.36 -4.44 -6.49
C LEU A 49 0.28 -3.89 -7.78
N THR A 50 -0.12 -2.70 -8.20
CA THR A 50 0.47 -2.06 -9.36
C THR A 50 1.83 -1.51 -8.95
N LEU A 51 2.90 -2.08 -9.51
CA LEU A 51 4.27 -1.61 -9.27
C LEU A 51 4.39 -0.16 -9.73
N LYS A 52 4.39 0.77 -8.78
CA LYS A 52 4.68 2.17 -9.07
C LYS A 52 6.18 2.30 -9.29
N MET A 53 6.58 2.65 -10.51
CA MET A 53 7.99 2.92 -10.82
C MET A 53 8.42 4.19 -10.08
N VAL A 54 9.11 4.03 -8.95
CA VAL A 54 9.55 5.15 -8.10
C VAL A 54 10.93 5.60 -8.56
N LYS A 55 11.05 6.86 -8.96
CA LYS A 55 12.34 7.52 -9.20
C LYS A 55 13.08 7.68 -7.87
N VAL A 56 14.37 7.32 -7.84
CA VAL A 56 15.23 7.52 -6.66
C VAL A 56 15.18 8.98 -6.25
N ARG A 57 14.85 9.24 -4.98
CA ARG A 57 14.80 10.59 -4.43
C ARG A 57 16.22 11.17 -4.44
N ALA A 58 16.43 12.27 -5.17
CA ALA A 58 17.73 12.94 -5.18
C ALA A 58 18.13 13.35 -3.76
N ARG A 59 19.41 13.15 -3.43
CA ARG A 59 19.99 13.58 -2.15
C ARG A 59 19.88 15.11 -2.07
N ARG A 60 19.36 15.63 -0.95
CA ARG A 60 19.42 17.07 -0.69
C ARG A 60 20.88 17.45 -0.44
N PRO A 61 21.44 18.49 -1.08
CA PRO A 61 22.79 18.93 -0.80
C PRO A 61 22.89 19.32 0.68
N GLY A 62 23.96 18.90 1.35
CA GLY A 62 24.24 19.30 2.71
C GLY A 62 24.73 20.74 2.73
N SER A 63 24.41 21.49 3.78
CA SER A 63 24.82 22.90 3.92
C SER A 63 26.35 23.11 3.95
N TYR A 64 27.14 22.03 4.01
CA TYR A 64 28.61 22.05 4.00
C TYR A 64 29.22 21.74 2.62
N ASP A 65 28.41 21.40 1.61
CA ASP A 65 28.84 21.12 0.22
C ASP A 65 28.84 22.37 -0.67
N ILE A 66 28.54 23.56 -0.12
CA ILE A 66 28.44 24.82 -0.89
C ILE A 66 29.79 25.55 -0.80
N PRO A 67 30.61 25.59 -1.86
CA PRO A 67 31.81 26.41 -1.88
C PRO A 67 31.40 27.89 -1.93
N TRP A 68 32.10 28.70 -1.13
CA TRP A 68 32.00 30.16 -1.09
C TRP A 68 32.57 30.81 -2.36
#